data_AF-A0A968ZEP1-F1
#
_entry.id   AF-A0A968ZEP1-F1
#
_cell.length_a   1.000
_cell.length_b   1.000
_cell.length_c   1.000
_cell.angle_alpha   90.00
_cell.angle_beta   90.00
_cell.angle_gamma   90.00
#
_symmetry.space_group_name_H-M   'P 1'
#
loop_
_entity.id
_entity.type
_entity.pdbx_description
1 polymer ?
#
loop_
_entity_poly.entity_id
_entity_poly.type
_entity_poly.pdbx_seq_one_letter_code
_entity_poly.pdbx_strand_id
1 'polypeptide(L)'
;MDRPADYFKGKGAQINTKNPFAQQDVSYDDDPYSGTLAAKPRTQVFYEKAKNLVNAVESPDLGMMYSANPYQGCEHGCSYCYARNVHEYWGFSAGLDFESKIIAKPNASQLLEKYMMRRGYRVQPISFSGNTDCYQPLERQLGLTKACLQVCQRLPPPCGYHHQKPTHFAR
;
A
#
# COMPACT_ATOMS: atom_id res chain seq x y z
N MET A 1 -36.93 4.71 18.20
CA MET A 1 -35.47 4.51 18.04
C MET A 1 -35.17 4.60 16.56
N ASP A 2 -35.17 5.82 16.04
CA ASP A 2 -34.82 6.11 14.65
C ASP A 2 -33.37 5.71 14.42
N ARG A 3 -33.16 4.85 13.43
CA ARG A 3 -31.87 4.25 13.11
C ARG A 3 -31.13 5.24 12.20
N PRO A 4 -30.12 6.02 12.66
CA PRO A 4 -29.44 6.97 11.80
C PRO A 4 -28.23 6.31 11.13
N ALA A 5 -27.91 6.82 9.94
CA ALA A 5 -26.83 6.47 9.01
C ALA A 5 -27.08 5.25 8.11
N ASP A 6 -26.98 5.47 6.80
CA ASP A 6 -27.03 4.45 5.76
C ASP A 6 -25.86 3.47 5.91
N TYR A 7 -26.15 2.30 6.49
CA TYR A 7 -25.18 1.22 6.65
C TYR A 7 -25.03 0.46 5.34
N PHE A 8 -23.83 0.47 4.76
CA PHE A 8 -23.51 -0.30 3.58
C PHE A 8 -23.19 -1.75 3.96
N LYS A 9 -23.84 -2.71 3.30
CA LYS A 9 -23.56 -4.15 3.47
C LYS A 9 -22.35 -4.53 2.60
N GLY A 10 -21.15 -4.36 3.16
CA GLY A 10 -19.86 -4.45 2.45
C GLY A 10 -18.91 -5.54 2.97
N LYS A 11 -17.62 -5.41 2.60
CA LYS A 11 -16.57 -6.38 2.94
C LYS A 11 -16.03 -6.18 4.35
N GLY A 12 -16.04 -4.93 4.84
CA GLY A 12 -15.89 -4.69 6.28
C GLY A 12 -16.51 -3.39 6.79
N ALA A 13 -15.97 -2.22 6.43
CA ALA A 13 -16.52 -0.98 6.97
C ALA A 13 -17.96 -0.79 6.48
N GLN A 14 -18.87 -0.48 7.40
CA GLN A 14 -20.28 -0.28 7.07
C GLN A 14 -20.64 1.19 6.87
N ILE A 15 -19.73 2.09 7.28
CA ILE A 15 -19.91 3.54 7.23
C ILE A 15 -18.73 4.18 6.50
N ASN A 16 -18.99 5.27 5.80
CA ASN A 16 -17.94 6.14 5.27
C ASN A 16 -17.65 7.25 6.29
N THR A 17 -16.66 7.03 7.14
CA THR A 17 -16.29 8.01 8.18
C THR A 17 -15.71 9.26 7.54
N LYS A 18 -15.94 10.44 8.14
CA LYS A 18 -15.31 11.68 7.69
C LYS A 18 -13.79 11.59 7.82
N ASN A 19 -13.08 12.03 6.80
CA ASN A 19 -11.63 12.14 6.85
C ASN A 19 -11.25 13.41 7.63
N PRO A 20 -10.50 13.31 8.75
CA PRO A 20 -10.13 14.46 9.57
C PRO A 20 -9.17 15.45 8.89
N PHE A 21 -8.49 15.03 7.82
CA PHE A 21 -7.54 15.85 7.05
C PHE A 21 -8.14 16.44 5.77
N ALA A 22 -9.38 16.12 5.43
CA ALA A 22 -10.03 16.66 4.24
C ALA A 22 -10.47 18.12 4.46
N GLN A 23 -10.10 19.01 3.53
CA GLN A 23 -10.53 20.42 3.55
C GLN A 23 -12.00 20.59 3.14
N GLN A 24 -12.56 19.63 2.39
CA GLN A 24 -13.93 19.63 1.92
C GLN A 24 -14.56 18.26 2.15
N ASP A 25 -15.78 18.25 2.67
CA ASP A 25 -16.59 17.06 2.89
C ASP A 25 -17.57 16.94 1.70
N VAL A 26 -17.49 15.83 0.95
CA VAL A 26 -18.37 15.56 -0.18
C VAL A 26 -19.25 14.38 0.20
N SER A 27 -20.46 14.66 0.68
CA SER A 27 -21.52 13.67 0.84
C SER A 27 -22.37 13.63 -0.43
N TYR A 28 -22.58 12.44 -0.97
CA TYR A 28 -23.61 12.21 -1.98
C TYR A 28 -24.91 11.93 -1.20
N ASP A 29 -25.91 12.80 -1.33
CA ASP A 29 -27.26 12.49 -0.84
C ASP A 29 -27.83 11.40 -1.75
N ASP A 30 -28.03 10.20 -1.21
CA ASP A 30 -28.76 9.15 -1.90
C ASP A 30 -30.21 9.60 -2.07
N ASP A 31 -30.68 9.73 -3.32
CA ASP A 31 -32.07 10.05 -3.62
C ASP A 31 -32.97 8.95 -3.01
N PRO A 32 -33.86 9.29 -2.04
CA PRO A 32 -34.70 8.31 -1.35
C PRO A 32 -35.72 7.61 -2.28
N TYR A 33 -35.92 8.11 -3.52
CA TYR A 33 -36.73 7.43 -4.54
C TYR A 33 -35.95 6.44 -5.41
N SER A 34 -34.62 6.33 -5.26
CA SER A 34 -33.80 5.51 -6.15
C SER A 34 -34.00 4.00 -5.98
N GLY A 35 -34.59 3.51 -4.88
CA GLY A 35 -35.05 2.12 -4.71
C GLY A 35 -33.98 1.01 -4.89
N THR A 36 -32.75 1.38 -5.19
CA THR A 36 -31.65 0.45 -5.40
C THR A 36 -31.00 0.16 -4.06
N LEU A 37 -31.06 -1.10 -3.62
CA LEU A 37 -30.11 -1.64 -2.64
C LEU A 37 -28.73 -1.07 -2.98
N ALA A 38 -28.18 -0.22 -2.10
CA ALA A 38 -26.92 0.48 -2.31
C ALA A 38 -25.90 -0.50 -2.89
N ALA A 39 -25.62 -0.35 -4.20
CA ALA A 39 -24.80 -1.30 -4.92
C ALA A 39 -23.43 -1.33 -4.24
N LYS A 40 -22.89 -2.53 -4.00
CA LYS A 40 -21.55 -2.67 -3.41
C LYS A 40 -20.59 -1.72 -4.13
N PRO A 41 -19.86 -0.84 -3.42
CA PRO A 41 -18.99 0.12 -4.07
C PRO A 41 -17.98 -0.65 -4.93
N ARG A 42 -17.97 -0.37 -6.23
CA ARG A 42 -17.03 -1.00 -7.16
C ARG A 42 -15.62 -0.51 -6.83
N THR A 43 -14.64 -1.41 -6.84
CA THR A 43 -13.23 -1.05 -6.68
C THR A 43 -12.81 -0.09 -7.80
N GLN A 44 -12.39 1.12 -7.42
CA GLN A 44 -11.77 2.12 -8.28
C GLN A 44 -10.26 2.09 -8.05
N VAL A 45 -9.50 2.15 -9.15
CA VAL A 45 -8.04 2.08 -9.09
C VAL A 45 -7.46 3.43 -9.53
N PHE A 46 -6.65 4.02 -8.66
CA PHE A 46 -5.89 5.23 -8.90
C PHE A 46 -4.43 4.86 -9.14
N TYR A 47 -3.78 5.50 -10.12
CA TYR A 47 -2.37 5.25 -10.40
C TYR A 47 -1.53 6.42 -9.90
N GLU A 48 -0.58 6.12 -9.02
CA GLU A 48 0.31 7.14 -8.45
C GLU A 48 1.78 6.76 -8.66
N LYS A 49 2.57 7.69 -9.19
CA LYS A 49 4.02 7.49 -9.32
C LYS A 49 4.70 7.87 -8.02
N ALA A 50 5.02 6.87 -7.20
CA ALA A 50 5.67 7.09 -5.92
C ALA A 50 7.11 7.65 -6.10
N LYS A 51 7.57 8.45 -5.13
CA LYS A 51 8.97 8.91 -5.06
C LYS A 51 9.89 7.87 -4.42
N ASN A 52 9.39 7.18 -3.40
CA ASN A 52 10.07 6.12 -2.66
C ASN A 52 9.10 4.95 -2.46
N LEU A 53 9.62 3.72 -2.50
CA LEU A 53 8.84 2.51 -2.24
C LEU A 53 9.18 1.87 -0.89
N VAL A 54 10.48 1.79 -0.58
CA VAL A 54 11.01 1.07 0.60
C VAL A 54 11.17 2.04 1.76
N ASN A 55 10.53 1.71 2.89
CA ASN A 55 10.62 2.46 4.14
C ASN A 55 11.16 1.57 5.25
N ALA A 56 11.97 2.13 6.15
CA ALA A 56 12.40 1.44 7.37
C ALA A 56 11.21 1.24 8.31
N VAL A 57 11.18 0.09 8.99
CA VAL A 57 10.20 -0.19 10.03
C VAL A 57 10.90 0.01 11.37
N GLU A 58 10.47 1.01 12.14
CA GLU A 58 11.12 1.41 13.40
C GLU A 58 10.46 0.78 14.64
N SER A 59 9.46 -0.09 14.44
CA SER A 59 8.75 -0.74 15.55
C SER A 59 9.62 -1.85 16.15
N PRO A 60 9.86 -1.84 17.48
CA PRO A 60 10.68 -2.85 18.16
C PRO A 60 10.01 -4.24 18.18
N ASP A 61 8.70 -4.30 17.99
CA ASP A 61 7.91 -5.53 18.04
C ASP A 61 7.88 -6.29 16.70
N LEU A 62 8.36 -5.66 15.63
CA LEU A 62 8.33 -6.21 14.29
C LEU A 62 9.74 -6.64 13.85
N GLY A 63 9.93 -7.94 13.61
CA GLY A 63 11.21 -8.48 13.09
C GLY A 63 11.53 -8.13 11.65
N MET A 64 10.72 -7.29 10.98
CA MET A 64 10.96 -6.82 9.62
C MET A 64 11.72 -5.50 9.66
N MET A 65 12.82 -5.41 8.90
CA MET A 65 13.66 -4.21 8.88
C MET A 65 13.13 -3.15 7.91
N TYR A 66 12.50 -3.59 6.82
CA TYR A 66 11.98 -2.72 5.77
C TYR A 66 10.62 -3.20 5.27
N SER A 67 9.80 -2.25 4.83
CA SER A 67 8.53 -2.51 4.17
C SER A 67 8.48 -1.83 2.79
N ALA A 68 7.78 -2.45 1.85
CA ALA A 68 7.59 -1.95 0.49
C ALA A 68 6.16 -2.27 0.03
N ASN A 69 5.29 -1.28 -0.06
CA ASN A 69 3.88 -1.50 -0.41
C ASN A 69 3.60 -1.02 -1.85
N PRO A 70 3.37 -1.93 -2.83
CA PRO A 70 3.02 -1.57 -4.21
C PRO A 70 1.61 -0.98 -4.33
N TYR A 71 0.75 -1.28 -3.36
CA TYR A 71 -0.63 -0.80 -3.27
C TYR A 71 -0.84 0.06 -2.03
N GLN A 72 -1.89 0.89 -2.02
CA GLN A 72 -2.46 1.53 -0.84
C GLN A 72 -3.99 1.36 -0.87
N GLY A 73 -4.58 1.04 0.27
CA GLY A 73 -5.94 0.48 0.30
C GLY A 73 -5.93 -1.05 0.14
N CYS A 74 -7.00 -1.70 0.56
CA CYS A 74 -7.10 -3.17 0.46
C CYS A 74 -8.51 -3.64 0.13
N GLU A 75 -8.65 -4.38 -0.97
CA GLU A 75 -9.91 -4.97 -1.42
C GLU A 75 -10.50 -6.02 -0.46
N HIS A 76 -9.71 -6.52 0.50
CA HIS A 76 -10.22 -7.41 1.57
C HIS A 76 -11.11 -6.66 2.56
N GLY A 77 -10.84 -5.36 2.79
CA GLY A 77 -11.67 -4.51 3.64
C GLY A 77 -11.81 -4.95 5.09
N CYS A 78 -10.83 -5.64 5.70
CA CYS A 78 -10.93 -6.03 7.12
C CYS A 78 -11.19 -4.80 8.01
N SER A 79 -12.27 -4.82 8.81
CA SER A 79 -12.67 -3.67 9.65
C SER A 79 -11.61 -3.29 10.70
N TYR A 80 -10.86 -4.28 11.18
CA TYR A 80 -9.78 -4.13 12.16
C TYR A 80 -8.41 -3.77 11.52
N CYS A 81 -8.36 -3.49 10.22
CA CYS A 81 -7.10 -3.21 9.55
C CYS A 81 -6.52 -1.86 9.98
N TYR A 82 -5.37 -1.88 10.64
CA TYR A 82 -4.70 -0.67 11.12
C TYR A 82 -4.32 0.31 10.00
N ALA A 83 -4.15 -0.20 8.77
CA ALA A 83 -3.77 0.57 7.60
C ALA A 83 -4.85 1.51 7.09
N ARG A 84 -6.09 1.39 7.59
CA ARG A 84 -7.21 2.27 7.24
C ARG A 84 -6.89 3.74 7.51
N ASN A 85 -6.19 4.03 8.60
CA ASN A 85 -5.79 5.41 8.96
C ASN A 85 -4.83 6.02 7.93
N VAL A 86 -4.02 5.19 7.26
CA VAL A 86 -3.08 5.69 6.24
C VAL A 86 -3.83 6.20 5.00
N HIS A 87 -5.04 5.73 4.76
CA HIS A 87 -5.87 6.15 3.65
C HIS A 87 -6.35 7.61 3.79
N GLU A 88 -6.45 8.09 5.03
CA GLU A 88 -6.84 9.47 5.33
C GLU A 88 -5.83 10.50 4.83
N TYR A 89 -4.53 10.17 4.84
CA TYR A 89 -3.49 11.03 4.26
C TYR A 89 -3.60 11.19 2.75
N TRP A 90 -4.34 10.32 2.07
CA TRP A 90 -4.63 10.42 0.63
C TRP A 90 -5.91 11.20 0.34
N GLY A 91 -6.55 11.79 1.36
CA GLY A 91 -7.81 12.50 1.21
C GLY A 91 -9.04 11.59 1.15
N PHE A 92 -8.88 10.29 1.42
CA PHE A 92 -9.96 9.31 1.41
C PHE A 92 -10.43 8.95 2.82
N SER A 93 -11.62 8.37 2.95
CA SER A 93 -12.08 7.87 4.26
C SER A 93 -11.34 6.61 4.70
N ALA A 94 -11.09 6.47 6.01
CA ALA A 94 -10.68 5.20 6.63
C ALA A 94 -11.77 4.09 6.57
N GLY A 95 -13.02 4.46 6.24
CA GLY A 95 -14.16 3.57 6.15
C GLY A 95 -14.28 2.85 4.81
N LEU A 96 -15.34 3.14 4.05
CA LEU A 96 -15.65 2.47 2.79
C LEU A 96 -14.66 2.78 1.68
N ASP A 97 -14.03 3.95 1.70
CA ASP A 97 -13.05 4.31 0.67
C ASP A 97 -11.82 3.40 0.71
N PHE A 98 -11.33 2.98 1.88
CA PHE A 98 -10.16 2.09 1.99
C PHE A 98 -10.30 0.77 1.23
N GLU A 99 -11.52 0.22 1.15
CA GLU A 99 -11.81 -1.05 0.48
C GLU A 99 -12.33 -0.90 -0.95
N SER A 100 -12.65 0.33 -1.36
CA SER A 100 -13.22 0.63 -2.68
C SER A 100 -12.35 1.54 -3.54
N LYS A 101 -11.38 2.27 -2.99
CA LYS A 101 -10.46 3.17 -3.69
C LYS A 101 -9.03 2.71 -3.44
N ILE A 102 -8.45 2.00 -4.41
CA ILE A 102 -7.12 1.42 -4.30
C ILE A 102 -6.14 2.25 -5.11
N ILE A 103 -5.01 2.62 -4.50
CA ILE A 103 -3.94 3.34 -5.18
C ILE A 103 -2.87 2.32 -5.55
N ALA A 104 -2.63 2.15 -6.85
CA ALA A 104 -1.58 1.30 -7.40
C ALA A 104 -0.35 2.15 -7.76
N LYS A 105 0.84 1.65 -7.43
CA LYS A 105 2.12 2.31 -7.74
C LYS A 105 2.82 1.58 -8.90
N PRO A 106 2.57 1.94 -10.16
CA PRO A 106 3.11 1.22 -11.32
C PRO A 106 4.64 1.25 -11.39
N ASN A 107 5.28 2.24 -10.77
CA ASN A 107 6.74 2.36 -10.72
C ASN A 107 7.39 1.62 -9.55
N ALA A 108 6.66 0.78 -8.80
CA ALA A 108 7.17 0.07 -7.63
C ALA A 108 8.44 -0.76 -7.94
N SER A 109 8.40 -1.61 -8.96
CA SER A 109 9.54 -2.45 -9.34
C SER A 109 10.80 -1.64 -9.67
N GLN A 110 10.65 -0.52 -10.38
CA GLN A 110 11.74 0.38 -10.74
C GLN A 110 12.37 1.05 -9.52
N LEU A 111 11.54 1.48 -8.56
CA LEU A 111 12.01 2.07 -7.31
C LEU A 111 12.73 1.04 -6.43
N LEU A 112 12.24 -0.20 -6.41
CA LEU A 112 12.87 -1.30 -5.68
C LEU A 112 14.24 -1.63 -6.27
N GLU A 113 14.35 -1.73 -7.60
CA GLU A 113 15.63 -1.93 -8.28
C GLU A 113 16.61 -0.81 -7.96
N LYS A 114 16.17 0.44 -8.08
CA LYS A 114 16.98 1.62 -7.72
C LYS A 114 17.41 1.59 -6.25
N TYR A 115 16.56 1.08 -5.35
CA TYR A 115 16.89 0.95 -3.92
C TYR A 115 17.98 -0.11 -3.69
N MET A 116 17.84 -1.29 -4.31
CA MET A 116 18.79 -2.39 -4.16
C MET A 116 20.14 -2.12 -4.84
N MET A 117 20.18 -1.28 -5.89
CA MET A 117 21.41 -0.88 -6.59
C MET A 117 22.21 0.22 -5.89
N ARG A 118 21.74 0.76 -4.74
CA ARG A 118 22.48 1.80 -4.02
C ARG A 118 23.83 1.28 -3.53
N ARG A 119 24.87 2.11 -3.65
CA ARG A 119 26.18 1.83 -3.01
C ARG A 119 25.98 1.62 -1.52
N GLY A 120 26.47 0.50 -1.00
CA GLY A 120 26.36 0.15 0.41
C GLY A 120 25.02 -0.45 0.84
N TYR A 121 24.13 -0.78 -0.11
CA TYR A 121 22.95 -1.59 0.20
C TYR A 121 23.39 -2.91 0.84
N ARG A 122 22.83 -3.20 2.01
CA ARG A 122 22.97 -4.49 2.68
C ARG A 122 21.68 -5.26 2.47
N VAL A 123 21.80 -6.54 2.12
CA VAL A 123 20.65 -7.43 2.01
C VAL A 123 19.97 -7.46 3.36
N GLN A 124 18.69 -7.09 3.36
CA GLN A 124 17.84 -7.09 4.54
C GLN A 124 16.45 -7.58 4.10
N PRO A 125 15.71 -8.27 4.98
CA PRO A 125 14.33 -8.65 4.68
C PRO A 125 13.45 -7.43 4.38
N ILE A 126 12.75 -7.47 3.25
CA ILE A 126 11.76 -6.46 2.85
C ILE A 126 10.39 -7.12 2.85
N SER A 127 9.47 -6.62 3.66
CA SER A 127 8.08 -7.07 3.69
C SER A 127 7.23 -6.33 2.65
N PHE A 128 6.55 -7.07 1.77
CA PHE A 128 5.63 -6.49 0.78
C PHE A 128 4.21 -6.27 1.30
N SER A 129 3.89 -6.88 2.45
CA SER A 129 2.56 -6.87 3.06
C SER A 129 2.56 -6.12 4.38
N GLY A 130 3.29 -5.01 4.45
CA GLY A 130 3.37 -4.19 5.65
C GLY A 130 2.01 -3.55 5.90
N ASN A 131 1.68 -2.53 5.12
CA ASN A 131 0.45 -1.76 5.32
C ASN A 131 -0.73 -2.29 4.49
N THR A 132 -0.47 -2.96 3.38
CA THR A 132 -1.52 -3.46 2.49
C THR A 132 -1.21 -4.87 2.06
N ASP A 133 -2.24 -5.65 1.78
CA ASP A 133 -2.06 -6.95 1.16
C ASP A 133 -1.44 -6.79 -0.25
N CYS A 134 -0.43 -7.59 -0.56
CA CYS A 134 0.29 -7.54 -1.83
C CYS A 134 -0.29 -8.47 -2.91
N TYR A 135 -1.19 -9.39 -2.53
CA TYR A 135 -1.88 -10.35 -3.40
C TYR A 135 -3.39 -10.14 -3.38
N GLN A 136 -3.81 -8.88 -3.40
CA GLN A 136 -5.22 -8.51 -3.58
C GLN A 136 -5.75 -9.03 -4.92
N PRO A 137 -7.08 -9.18 -5.09
CA PRO A 137 -7.67 -9.54 -6.39
C PRO A 137 -7.13 -8.70 -7.56
N LEU A 138 -6.86 -7.41 -7.34
CA LEU A 138 -6.22 -6.49 -8.28
C LEU A 138 -4.83 -6.94 -8.77
N GLU A 139 -4.04 -7.65 -7.96
CA GLU A 139 -2.72 -8.15 -8.35
C GLU A 139 -2.79 -9.11 -9.54
N ARG A 140 -3.90 -9.84 -9.71
CA ARG A 140 -4.12 -10.71 -10.88
C ARG A 140 -4.09 -9.91 -12.20
N GLN A 141 -4.49 -8.65 -12.16
CA GLN A 141 -4.55 -7.78 -13.33
C GLN A 141 -3.26 -6.96 -13.49
N LEU A 142 -2.73 -6.42 -12.40
CA LEU A 142 -1.61 -5.47 -12.45
C LEU A 142 -0.22 -6.11 -12.29
N GLY A 143 -0.10 -7.21 -11.56
CA GLY A 143 1.16 -7.93 -11.40
C GLY A 143 2.31 -7.11 -10.80
N LEU A 144 2.02 -6.09 -9.97
CA LEU A 144 3.04 -5.20 -9.42
C LEU A 144 3.92 -5.90 -8.40
N THR A 145 3.32 -6.72 -7.53
CA THR A 145 4.06 -7.53 -6.56
C THR A 145 4.93 -8.55 -7.29
N LYS A 146 4.39 -9.20 -8.33
CA LYS A 146 5.16 -10.11 -9.20
C LYS A 146 6.38 -9.40 -9.82
N ALA A 147 6.19 -8.20 -10.36
CA ALA A 147 7.29 -7.42 -10.95
C ALA A 147 8.37 -7.07 -9.91
N CYS A 148 7.98 -6.73 -8.67
CA CYS A 148 8.91 -6.51 -7.56
C CYS A 148 9.69 -7.79 -7.20
N LEU A 149 9.01 -8.94 -7.12
CA LEU A 149 9.67 -10.20 -6.81
C LEU A 149 10.65 -10.64 -7.91
N GLN A 150 10.32 -10.38 -9.18
CA GLN A 150 11.24 -10.61 -10.29
C GLN A 150 12.51 -9.75 -10.19
N VAL A 151 12.41 -8.52 -9.69
CA VAL A 151 13.58 -7.67 -9.38
C VAL A 151 14.43 -8.30 -8.28
N CYS A 152 13.80 -8.74 -7.18
CA CYS A 152 14.51 -9.43 -6.08
C CYS A 152 15.21 -10.71 -6.54
N GLN A 153 14.60 -11.46 -7.46
CA GLN A 153 15.17 -12.68 -8.01
C GLN A 153 16.34 -12.40 -8.97
N ARG A 154 16.21 -11.34 -9.79
CA ARG A 154 17.21 -10.98 -10.81
C ARG A 154 18.46 -10.35 -10.21
N LEU A 155 18.30 -9.52 -9.18
CA LEU A 155 19.42 -8.87 -8.53
C LEU A 155 20.06 -9.84 -7.54
N PRO A 156 21.29 -10.32 -7.77
CA PRO A 156 21.97 -11.10 -6.76
C PRO A 156 22.10 -10.25 -5.49
N PRO A 157 21.99 -10.86 -4.28
CA PRO A 157 22.36 -10.16 -3.06
C PRO A 157 23.77 -9.59 -3.29
N PRO A 158 24.06 -8.32 -2.96
CA PRO A 158 25.41 -7.77 -3.08
C PRO A 158 26.36 -8.69 -2.32
N CYS A 159 26.99 -9.60 -3.06
CA CYS A 159 28.06 -10.43 -2.58
C CYS A 159 29.13 -9.43 -2.16
N GLY A 160 29.46 -9.42 -0.87
CA GLY A 160 30.51 -8.60 -0.33
C GLY A 160 31.85 -9.02 -0.95
N TYR A 161 32.18 -8.51 -2.14
CA TYR A 161 33.55 -8.12 -2.39
C TYR A 161 33.79 -6.89 -1.53
N HIS A 162 34.15 -7.13 -0.27
CA HIS A 162 35.01 -6.20 0.44
C HIS A 162 36.32 -6.13 -0.35
N HIS A 163 36.34 -5.34 -1.42
CA HIS A 163 37.59 -4.78 -1.90
C HIS A 163 37.98 -3.73 -0.85
N GLN A 164 38.53 -4.21 0.27
CA GLN A 164 39.58 -3.46 0.93
C GLN A 164 40.63 -3.31 -0.16
N LYS A 165 40.68 -2.15 -0.82
CA LYS A 165 41.91 -1.77 -1.51
C LYS A 165 43.01 -1.97 -0.47
N PRO A 166 44.03 -2.80 -0.71
CA PRO A 166 45.24 -2.68 0.06
C PRO A 166 45.82 -1.31 -0.31
N THR A 167 45.53 -0.30 0.50
CA THR A 167 46.42 0.83 0.67
C THR A 167 47.77 0.25 1.04
N HIS A 168 48.76 0.49 0.19
CA HIS A 168 50.17 0.09 0.31
C HIS A 168 50.50 -1.34 -0.09
N PHE A 169 51.03 -1.50 -1.30
CA PHE A 169 52.40 -1.99 -1.48
C PHE A 169 53.00 -1.30 -2.70
N ALA A 170 53.66 -0.17 -2.45
CA ALA A 170 54.75 0.29 -3.29
C ALA A 170 55.98 -0.52 -2.86
N ARG A 171 56.51 -1.32 -3.79
CA ARG A 171 57.93 -1.64 -3.99
C ARG A 171 58.05 -2.47 -5.25
#